data_AF-A0A656G6T8-F1
#
_entry.id   AF-A0A656G6T8-F1
#
_cell.length_a   1.000
_cell.length_b   1.000
_cell.length_c   1.000
_cell.angle_alpha   90.00
_cell.angle_beta   90.00
_cell.angle_gamma   90.00
#
_symmetry.space_group_name_H-M   'P 1'
#
loop_
_entity.id
_entity.type
_entity.pdbx_description
1 polymer ?
#
loop_
_entity_poly.entity_id
_entity_poly.type
_entity_poly.pdbx_seq_one_letter_code
_entity_poly.pdbx_strand_id
1 'polypeptide(L)'
;MLAIFLQTLNITAPVFAMLFLGVLLKRIGAINDGFIVAASGLVFNVTMPALLFLGIIHADLRAALQPRLLIFFSVATLLSFAFAWGWAIWRCPQEERGVYVQGAFRGNNGV
;
A
#
# COMPACT_ATOMS: atom_id res chain seq x y z
N MET A 1 -14.09 -20.56 5.50
CA MET A 1 -14.00 -19.12 5.83
C MET A 1 -13.10 -18.82 7.02
N LEU A 2 -13.20 -19.52 8.15
CA LEU A 2 -12.35 -19.29 9.33
C LEU A 2 -10.84 -19.42 9.03
N ALA A 3 -10.44 -20.42 8.23
CA ALA A 3 -9.03 -20.61 7.86
C ALA A 3 -8.44 -19.42 7.08
N ILE A 4 -9.20 -18.87 6.11
CA ILE A 4 -8.78 -17.69 5.33
C ILE A 4 -8.67 -16.48 6.24
N PHE A 5 -9.64 -16.28 7.13
CA PHE A 5 -9.63 -15.19 8.10
C PHE A 5 -8.39 -15.23 9.01
N LEU A 6 -8.06 -16.40 9.57
CA LEU A 6 -6.88 -16.59 10.40
C LEU A 6 -5.57 -16.37 9.62
N GLN A 7 -5.51 -16.80 8.36
CA GLN A 7 -4.36 -16.56 7.48
C GLN A 7 -4.17 -15.08 7.19
N THR A 8 -5.26 -14.36 6.86
CA THR A 8 -5.21 -12.90 6.66
C THR A 8 -4.77 -12.18 7.93
N LEU A 9 -5.25 -12.60 9.10
CA LEU A 9 -4.80 -12.05 10.38
C LEU A 9 -3.31 -12.31 10.63
N ASN A 10 -2.82 -13.52 10.38
CA ASN A 10 -1.39 -13.82 10.58
C ASN A 10 -0.47 -12.96 9.71
N ILE A 11 -0.92 -12.58 8.51
CA ILE A 11 -0.13 -11.72 7.60
C ILE A 11 -0.24 -10.24 8.01
N THR A 12 -1.43 -9.77 8.38
CA THR A 12 -1.68 -8.34 8.63
C THR A 12 -1.43 -7.88 10.06
N ALA A 13 -1.65 -8.75 11.06
CA ALA A 13 -1.51 -8.40 12.47
C ALA A 13 -0.10 -7.89 12.84
N PRO A 14 1.02 -8.46 12.34
CA PRO A 14 2.35 -7.93 12.63
C PRO A 14 2.55 -6.50 12.14
N VAL A 15 2.02 -6.17 10.96
CA VAL A 15 2.10 -4.81 10.38
C VAL A 15 1.35 -3.81 11.24
N PHE A 16 0.13 -4.16 11.68
CA PHE A 16 -0.63 -3.32 12.60
C PHE A 16 0.05 -3.20 13.97
N ALA A 17 0.62 -4.28 14.50
CA ALA A 17 1.35 -4.25 15.76
C ALA A 17 2.54 -3.28 15.71
N MET A 18 3.30 -3.27 14.61
CA MET A 18 4.39 -2.31 14.39
C MET A 18 3.87 -0.86 14.34
N LEU A 19 2.74 -0.62 13.68
CA LEU A 19 2.11 0.71 13.63
C LEU A 19 1.69 1.18 15.03
N PHE A 20 1.05 0.31 15.82
CA PHE A 20 0.66 0.63 17.19
C PHE A 20 1.88 0.87 18.10
N LEU A 21 2.97 0.14 17.89
CA LEU A 21 4.22 0.38 18.61
C LEU A 21 4.76 1.79 18.33
N GLY A 22 4.76 2.25 17.06
CA GLY A 22 5.13 3.62 16.72
C GLY A 22 4.27 4.67 17.43
N VAL A 23 2.96 4.44 17.50
CA VAL A 23 2.02 5.30 18.25
C VAL A 23 2.34 5.31 19.75
N LEU A 24 2.62 4.15 20.34
CA LEU A 24 2.99 4.02 21.74
C LEU A 24 4.29 4.78 22.04
N LEU A 25 5.33 4.61 21.20
CA LEU A 25 6.61 5.31 21.33
C LEU A 25 6.45 6.83 21.28
N LYS A 26 5.57 7.34 20.41
CA LYS A 26 5.24 8.78 20.37
C LYS A 26 4.52 9.21 21.65
N ARG A 27 3.56 8.41 22.13
CA ARG A 27 2.78 8.73 23.35
C ARG A 27 3.62 8.78 24.62
N ILE A 28 4.62 7.92 24.76
CA ILE A 28 5.54 7.93 25.92
C ILE A 28 6.67 8.97 25.76
N GLY A 29 6.70 9.72 24.67
CA GLY A 29 7.72 10.76 24.41
C GLY A 29 9.09 10.22 23.99
N ALA A 30 9.21 8.93 23.67
CA ALA A 30 10.46 8.32 23.19
C ALA A 30 10.84 8.80 21.79
N ILE A 31 9.85 9.13 20.96
CA ILE A 31 10.03 9.77 19.65
C ILE A 31 9.17 11.04 19.57
N ASN A 32 9.65 12.04 18.85
CA ASN A 32 8.97 13.33 18.66
C ASN A 32 8.68 13.61 17.18
N ASP A 33 7.96 14.70 16.90
CA ASP A 33 7.57 15.03 15.53
C ASP A 33 8.77 15.32 14.63
N GLY A 34 9.86 15.91 15.14
CA GLY A 34 11.09 16.13 14.38
C GLY A 34 11.74 14.83 13.92
N PHE A 35 11.81 13.82 14.79
CA PHE A 35 12.28 12.48 14.44
C PHE A 35 11.38 11.83 13.40
N ILE A 36 10.05 11.92 13.57
CA ILE A 36 9.09 11.33 12.64
C ILE A 36 9.23 11.92 11.24
N VAL A 37 9.40 13.25 11.12
CA VAL A 37 9.63 13.92 9.84
C VAL A 37 10.92 13.45 9.19
N ALA A 38 12.03 13.42 9.94
CA ALA A 38 13.34 13.00 9.42
C ALA A 38 13.33 11.52 8.98
N ALA A 39 12.80 10.64 9.83
CA ALA A 39 12.70 9.21 9.55
C ALA A 39 11.77 8.93 8.35
N SER A 40 10.61 9.60 8.28
CA SER A 40 9.70 9.48 7.13
C SER A 40 10.38 9.95 5.85
N GLY A 41 11.09 11.09 5.90
CA GLY A 41 11.86 11.58 4.75
C GLY A 41 12.89 10.58 4.25
N LEU A 42 13.62 9.92 5.16
CA LEU A 42 14.56 8.85 4.81
C LEU A 42 13.84 7.65 4.15
N VAL A 43 12.74 7.20 4.76
CA VAL A 43 11.96 6.06 4.26
C VAL A 43 11.41 6.33 2.86
N PHE A 44 10.78 7.49 2.65
CA PHE A 44 10.18 7.84 1.37
C PHE A 44 11.20 8.14 0.28
N ASN A 45 12.30 8.84 0.61
CA ASN A 45 13.25 9.31 -0.41
C ASN A 45 14.39 8.33 -0.69
N VAL A 46 14.71 7.42 0.25
CA VAL A 46 15.86 6.52 0.12
C VAL A 46 15.41 5.06 0.19
N THR A 47 14.74 4.68 1.26
CA THR A 47 14.47 3.25 1.53
C THR A 47 13.43 2.66 0.58
N MET A 48 12.38 3.41 0.23
CA MET A 48 11.37 3.00 -0.75
C MET A 48 11.96 2.86 -2.18
N PRO A 49 12.68 3.85 -2.73
CA PRO A 49 13.36 3.67 -4.01
C PRO A 49 14.34 2.51 -4.02
N ALA A 50 15.09 2.31 -2.93
CA ALA A 50 16.00 1.17 -2.80
C ALA A 50 15.25 -0.17 -2.78
N LEU A 51 14.13 -0.27 -2.05
CA LEU A 51 13.25 -1.44 -2.05
C LEU A 51 12.72 -1.76 -3.46
N LEU A 52 12.24 -0.75 -4.18
CA LEU A 52 11.76 -0.91 -5.56
C LEU A 52 12.89 -1.38 -6.48
N PHE A 53 14.07 -0.78 -6.39
CA PHE A 53 15.24 -1.15 -7.18
C PHE A 53 15.70 -2.59 -6.91
N LEU A 54 15.82 -2.96 -5.63
CA LEU A 54 16.16 -4.32 -5.23
C LEU A 54 15.08 -5.31 -5.70
N GLY A 55 13.79 -4.94 -5.60
CA GLY A 55 12.69 -5.73 -6.13
C GLY A 55 12.79 -5.99 -7.63
N ILE A 56 13.24 -4.99 -8.41
CA ILE A 56 13.46 -5.13 -9.86
C ILE A 56 14.65 -6.04 -10.17
N ILE A 57 15.80 -5.86 -9.49
CA ILE A 57 17.01 -6.65 -9.79
C ILE A 57 16.85 -8.12 -9.38
N HIS A 58 16.15 -8.39 -8.28
CA HIS A 58 15.87 -9.76 -7.84
C HIS A 58 14.67 -10.38 -8.56
N ALA A 59 13.92 -9.60 -9.35
CA ALA A 59 12.82 -10.14 -10.13
C ALA A 59 13.37 -11.03 -11.26
N ASP A 60 12.95 -12.29 -11.27
CA ASP A 60 13.14 -13.14 -12.43
C ASP A 60 12.19 -12.67 -13.55
N LEU A 61 12.70 -11.81 -14.43
CA LEU A 61 11.93 -11.28 -15.55
C LEU A 61 11.39 -12.39 -16.48
N ARG A 62 12.02 -13.56 -16.58
CA ARG A 62 11.52 -14.65 -17.43
C ARG A 62 10.30 -15.32 -16.82
N ALA A 63 10.25 -15.45 -15.50
CA ALA A 63 9.08 -15.92 -14.77
C ALA A 63 7.99 -14.83 -14.63
N ALA A 64 8.38 -13.56 -14.54
CA ALA A 64 7.48 -12.42 -14.32
C ALA A 64 6.84 -11.86 -15.61
N LEU A 65 7.51 -11.98 -16.77
CA LEU A 65 6.96 -11.57 -18.07
C LEU A 65 5.98 -12.63 -18.59
N GLN A 66 4.82 -12.72 -17.96
CA GLN A 66 3.68 -13.50 -18.43
C GLN A 66 2.65 -12.55 -19.06
N PRO A 67 2.62 -12.38 -20.40
CA PRO A 67 1.80 -11.35 -21.05
C PRO A 67 0.31 -11.46 -20.71
N ARG A 68 -0.20 -12.70 -20.59
CA ARG A 68 -1.59 -12.96 -20.20
C ARG A 68 -1.90 -12.44 -18.79
N LEU A 69 -0.97 -12.62 -17.84
CA LEU A 69 -1.13 -12.17 -16.46
C LEU A 69 -1.01 -10.65 -16.37
N LEU A 70 -0.07 -10.06 -17.12
CA LEU A 70 0.09 -8.60 -17.22
C LEU A 70 -1.18 -7.94 -17.77
N ILE A 71 -1.72 -8.44 -18.90
CA ILE A 71 -2.97 -7.93 -19.49
C ILE A 71 -4.12 -8.07 -18.50
N PHE A 72 -4.24 -9.22 -17.83
CA PHE A 72 -5.28 -9.43 -16.82
C PHE A 72 -5.18 -8.39 -15.70
N PHE A 73 -4.00 -8.20 -15.09
CA PHE A 73 -3.82 -7.21 -14.04
C PHE A 73 -4.05 -5.78 -14.52
N SER A 74 -3.60 -5.42 -15.73
CA SER A 74 -3.84 -4.10 -16.30
C SER A 74 -5.34 -3.84 -16.49
N VAL A 75 -6.08 -4.79 -17.08
CA VAL A 75 -7.53 -4.66 -17.29
C VAL A 75 -8.27 -4.63 -15.95
N ALA A 76 -7.95 -5.54 -15.03
CA ALA A 76 -8.56 -5.57 -13.70
C ALA A 76 -8.33 -4.26 -12.94
N THR A 77 -7.13 -3.68 -13.03
CA THR A 77 -6.80 -2.39 -12.41
C THR A 77 -7.61 -1.25 -13.02
N LEU A 78 -7.69 -1.17 -14.35
CA LEU A 78 -8.45 -0.14 -15.04
C LEU A 78 -9.96 -0.24 -14.75
N LEU A 79 -10.51 -1.45 -14.71
CA LEU A 79 -11.91 -1.69 -14.35
C LEU A 79 -12.18 -1.32 -12.88
N SER A 80 -11.27 -1.69 -11.97
CA SER A 80 -11.39 -1.34 -10.55
C SER A 80 -11.34 0.18 -10.34
N PHE A 81 -10.44 0.86 -11.05
CA PHE A 81 -10.39 2.32 -11.07
C PHE A 81 -11.69 2.94 -11.62
N ALA A 82 -12.16 2.48 -12.78
CA ALA A 82 -13.37 3.02 -13.41
C ALA A 82 -14.60 2.82 -12.51
N PHE A 83 -14.72 1.66 -11.87
CA PHE A 83 -15.79 1.37 -10.93
C PHE A 83 -15.72 2.27 -9.68
N ALA A 84 -14.55 2.38 -9.06
CA ALA A 84 -14.34 3.25 -7.90
C ALA A 84 -14.61 4.73 -8.26
N TRP A 85 -14.18 5.16 -9.44
CA TRP A 85 -14.41 6.52 -9.93
C TRP A 85 -15.89 6.80 -10.20
N GLY A 86 -16.58 5.88 -10.89
CA GLY A 86 -18.02 5.98 -11.13
C GLY A 86 -18.81 6.07 -9.82
N TRP A 87 -18.43 5.28 -8.82
CA TRP A 87 -19.01 5.36 -7.48
C TRP A 87 -18.71 6.70 -6.78
N ALA A 88 -17.48 7.18 -6.88
CA ALA A 88 -17.04 8.45 -6.28
C ALA A 88 -17.80 9.65 -6.86
N ILE A 89 -18.19 9.61 -8.14
CA ILE A 89 -19.02 10.66 -8.74
C ILE A 89 -20.37 10.77 -8.02
N TRP A 90 -20.97 9.64 -7.65
CA TRP A 90 -22.28 9.61 -7.00
C TRP A 90 -22.23 9.85 -5.49
N ARG A 91 -21.15 9.45 -4.82
CA ARG A 91 -21.08 9.41 -3.35
C ARG A 91 -20.08 10.36 -2.70
N CYS A 92 -19.10 10.89 -3.43
CA CYS A 92 -18.04 11.74 -2.87
C CYS A 92 -18.09 13.18 -3.42
N PRO A 93 -17.86 14.20 -2.58
CA PRO A 93 -17.58 15.56 -3.00
C PRO A 93 -16.42 15.60 -3.99
N GLN A 94 -16.49 16.50 -4.99
CA GLN A 94 -15.53 16.53 -6.10
C GLN A 94 -14.07 16.64 -5.64
N GLU A 95 -13.82 17.37 -4.57
CA GLU A 95 -12.50 17.57 -3.95
C GLU A 95 -11.90 16.31 -3.32
N GLU A 96 -12.73 15.38 -2.83
CA GLU A 96 -12.27 14.16 -2.15
C GLU A 96 -12.19 12.93 -3.08
N ARG A 97 -12.76 13.02 -4.29
CA ARG A 97 -12.85 11.89 -5.23
C ARG A 97 -11.49 11.27 -5.53
N GLY A 98 -10.45 12.09 -5.70
CA GLY A 98 -9.10 11.63 -5.97
C GLY A 98 -8.55 10.74 -4.86
N VAL A 99 -8.68 11.18 -3.60
CA VAL A 99 -8.21 10.45 -2.42
C VAL A 99 -9.01 9.16 -2.22
N TYR A 100 -10.34 9.24 -2.35
CA TYR A 100 -11.20 8.07 -2.24
C TYR A 100 -10.85 7.00 -3.28
N VAL A 101 -10.74 7.39 -4.55
CA VAL A 101 -10.44 6.44 -5.63
C VAL A 101 -9.04 5.86 -5.46
N GLN A 102 -8.04 6.68 -5.13
CA GLN A 102 -6.69 6.18 -4.88
C GLN A 102 -6.67 5.11 -3.78
N GLY A 103 -7.37 5.32 -2.67
CA GLY A 103 -7.48 4.34 -1.59
C GLY A 103 -8.32 3.10 -1.94
N ALA A 104 -9.29 3.23 -2.84
CA ALA A 104 -10.22 2.15 -3.19
C ALA A 104 -9.61 1.08 -4.12
N PHE A 105 -8.74 1.46 -5.07
CA PHE A 105 -8.15 0.49 -6.01
C PHE A 105 -6.64 0.25 -5.80
N ARG A 106 -5.91 1.15 -5.12
CA ARG A 106 -4.49 0.92 -4.79
C ARG A 106 -4.39 0.36 -3.38
N GLY A 107 -4.24 -0.95 -3.29
CA GLY A 107 -3.75 -1.60 -2.07
C GLY A 107 -2.32 -1.20 -1.76
N ASN A 108 -1.89 -1.43 -0.52
CA ASN A 108 -0.52 -1.21 -0.10
C ASN A 108 0.39 -2.34 -0.63
N ASN A 109 0.56 -2.44 -1.96
CA ASN A 109 1.37 -3.48 -2.59
C ASN A 109 2.89 -3.20 -2.48
N GLY A 110 3.28 -2.11 -1.83
CA GLY A 110 4.66 -1.74 -1.54
C GLY A 110 5.11 -2.09 -0.11
N VAL A 111 4.23 -2.70 0.69
CA VAL A 111 4.49 -3.26 2.02
C VAL A 111 3.99 -4.70 2.06
#